data_AF-A0A2D4KE39-F1
#
_entry.id   AF-A0A2D4KE39-F1
#
_cell.length_a   1.000
_cell.length_b   1.000
_cell.length_c   1.000
_cell.angle_alpha   90.00
_cell.angle_beta   90.00
_cell.angle_gamma   90.00
#
_symmetry.space_group_name_H-M   'P 1'
#
loop_
_entity.id
_entity.type
_entity.pdbx_description
1 polymer ?
#
loop_
_entity_poly.entity_id
_entity_poly.type
_entity_poly.pdbx_seq_one_letter_code
_entity_poly.pdbx_strand_id
1 'polypeptide(L)'
;SGYKCTLNSLEFTKANFDKESERHFIMQVVCEATQCPDTRVRVAALQNLVKIMSLYYQYMETYMGPALFAITIEAMKSDIDEVALQGIEFWSNVCDEEMDLAIEASEAAEQGRPPEHTSKFYAKGALQ
;
A
#
# COMPACT_ATOMS: atom_id res chain seq x y z
N SER A 1 -15.71 -17.12 -19.38
CA SER A 1 -14.83 -15.94 -19.53
C SER A 1 -15.25 -14.86 -18.53
N GLY A 2 -14.72 -14.90 -17.31
CA GLY A 2 -15.25 -14.14 -16.16
C GLY A 2 -14.27 -13.22 -15.44
N TYR A 3 -13.13 -12.87 -16.04
CA TYR A 3 -12.09 -12.06 -15.36
C TYR A 3 -12.03 -10.59 -15.82
N LYS A 4 -13.07 -10.10 -16.53
CA LYS A 4 -13.09 -8.74 -17.09
C LYS A 4 -13.96 -7.75 -16.33
N CYS A 5 -14.33 -8.06 -15.09
CA CYS A 5 -15.03 -7.12 -14.22
C CYS A 5 -14.30 -7.10 -12.89
N THR A 6 -13.72 -5.94 -12.56
CA THR A 6 -13.54 -5.27 -11.24
C THR A 6 -12.26 -4.40 -11.20
N LEU A 7 -11.71 -3.98 -12.35
CA LEU A 7 -10.65 -2.95 -12.34
C LEU A 7 -11.20 -1.53 -12.54
N ASN A 8 -12.22 -1.36 -13.40
CA ASN A 8 -12.86 -0.05 -13.63
C ASN A 8 -13.88 0.38 -12.56
N SER A 9 -14.16 -0.45 -11.55
CA SER A 9 -15.22 -0.18 -10.56
C SER A 9 -14.70 0.13 -9.15
N LEU A 10 -13.39 0.14 -8.94
CA LEU A 10 -12.79 0.44 -7.63
C LEU A 10 -12.43 1.92 -7.56
N GLU A 11 -13.43 2.80 -7.65
CA GLU A 11 -13.27 4.13 -7.07
C GLU A 11 -13.21 3.96 -5.55
N PHE A 12 -11.99 3.95 -5.01
CA PHE A 12 -11.75 3.91 -3.57
C PHE A 12 -12.17 5.25 -2.96
N THR A 13 -13.41 5.35 -2.50
CA THR A 13 -13.86 6.52 -1.75
C THR A 13 -13.33 6.45 -0.32
N LYS A 14 -12.93 7.60 0.22
CA LYS A 14 -12.46 7.74 1.62
C LYS A 14 -13.43 7.12 2.63
N ALA A 15 -14.73 7.30 2.40
CA ALA A 15 -15.80 6.75 3.24
C ALA A 15 -15.79 5.21 3.35
N ASN A 16 -15.30 4.50 2.33
CA ASN A 16 -15.21 3.04 2.37
C ASN A 16 -14.00 2.57 3.18
N PHE A 17 -12.88 3.30 3.13
CA PHE A 17 -11.69 2.99 3.91
C PHE A 17 -11.84 3.33 5.39
N ASP A 18 -12.72 4.28 5.74
CA ASP A 18 -13.04 4.61 7.13
C ASP A 18 -13.79 3.46 7.85
N LYS A 19 -14.52 2.63 7.10
CA LYS A 19 -15.24 1.46 7.64
C LYS A 19 -14.37 0.21 7.54
N GLU A 20 -14.03 -0.36 8.70
CA GLU A 20 -13.14 -1.52 8.77
C GLU A 20 -13.58 -2.73 7.93
N SER A 21 -14.88 -3.06 7.91
CA SER A 21 -15.40 -4.19 7.13
C SER A 21 -15.26 -3.98 5.62
N GLU A 22 -15.56 -2.78 5.13
CA GLU A 22 -15.42 -2.42 3.71
C GLU A 22 -13.94 -2.35 3.32
N ARG A 23 -13.11 -1.74 4.16
CA ARG A 23 -11.64 -1.72 3.99
C ARG A 23 -11.06 -3.14 3.92
N HIS A 24 -11.45 -4.03 4.83
CA HIS A 24 -10.97 -5.41 4.84
C HIS A 24 -11.37 -6.14 3.56
N PHE A 25 -12.61 -5.98 3.11
CA PHE A 25 -13.07 -6.55 1.84
C PHE A 25 -12.26 -6.02 0.65
N ILE A 26 -12.03 -4.71 0.58
CA ILE A 26 -11.22 -4.10 -0.49
C ILE A 26 -9.80 -4.66 -0.47
N MET A 27 -9.13 -4.66 0.69
CA MET A 27 -7.76 -5.14 0.81
C MET A 27 -7.65 -6.62 0.45
N GLN A 28 -8.61 -7.44 0.85
CA GLN A 28 -8.65 -8.85 0.46
C GLN A 28 -8.74 -9.00 -1.07
N VAL A 29 -9.68 -8.32 -1.72
CA VAL A 29 -9.87 -8.41 -3.18
C VAL A 29 -8.62 -7.92 -3.94
N VAL A 30 -8.01 -6.83 -3.50
CA VAL A 30 -6.79 -6.30 -4.14
C VAL A 30 -5.61 -7.26 -3.94
N CYS A 31 -5.40 -7.78 -2.74
CA CYS A 31 -4.35 -8.76 -2.47
C CYS A 31 -4.54 -10.04 -3.30
N GLU A 32 -5.76 -10.57 -3.39
CA GLU A 32 -6.07 -11.73 -4.24
C GLU A 32 -5.79 -11.45 -5.72
N ALA A 33 -6.11 -10.23 -6.20
CA ALA A 33 -5.83 -9.83 -7.58
C ALA A 33 -4.33 -9.75 -7.89
N THR A 34 -3.46 -9.49 -6.91
CA THR A 34 -1.99 -9.56 -7.11
C THR A 34 -1.50 -10.97 -7.43
N GLN A 35 -2.28 -11.99 -7.08
CA GLN A 35 -1.96 -13.40 -7.33
C GLN A 35 -2.57 -13.90 -8.65
N CYS A 36 -3.19 -13.02 -9.44
CA CYS A 36 -3.78 -13.37 -10.73
C CYS A 36 -2.70 -13.80 -11.73
N PRO A 37 -2.90 -14.89 -12.49
CA PRO A 37 -1.95 -15.32 -13.53
C PRO A 37 -1.88 -14.36 -14.72
N ASP A 38 -2.89 -13.50 -14.94
CA ASP A 38 -2.80 -12.43 -15.95
C ASP A 38 -1.95 -11.29 -15.40
N THR A 39 -0.75 -11.12 -15.97
CA THR A 39 0.21 -10.08 -15.58
C THR A 39 -0.40 -8.68 -15.52
N ARG A 40 -1.33 -8.35 -16.43
CA ARG A 40 -1.94 -7.01 -16.46
C ARG A 40 -2.84 -6.78 -15.25
N VAL A 41 -3.55 -7.81 -14.80
CA VAL A 41 -4.38 -7.75 -13.58
C VAL A 41 -3.48 -7.60 -12.37
N ARG A 42 -2.38 -8.36 -12.31
CA ARG A 42 -1.40 -8.26 -11.22
C ARG A 42 -0.77 -6.87 -11.14
N VAL A 43 -0.31 -6.31 -12.26
CA VAL A 43 0.28 -4.95 -12.32
C VAL A 43 -0.74 -3.91 -11.85
N ALA A 44 -1.98 -3.97 -12.36
CA ALA A 44 -3.03 -3.04 -11.95
C ALA A 44 -3.39 -3.18 -10.45
N ALA A 45 -3.37 -4.39 -9.90
CA ALA A 45 -3.59 -4.62 -8.48
C ALA A 45 -2.45 -4.07 -7.62
N LEU A 46 -1.19 -4.23 -8.04
CA LEU A 46 -0.03 -3.65 -7.34
C LEU A 46 -0.07 -2.12 -7.39
N GLN A 47 -0.43 -1.52 -8.53
CA GLN A 47 -0.65 -0.06 -8.65
C GLN A 47 -1.72 0.43 -7.67
N ASN A 48 -2.80 -0.34 -7.50
CA ASN A 48 -3.81 -0.02 -6.49
C ASN A 48 -3.24 -0.08 -5.07
N LEU A 49 -2.37 -1.06 -4.76
CA LEU A 49 -1.70 -1.13 -3.46
C LEU A 49 -0.78 0.08 -3.21
N VAL A 50 -0.02 0.53 -4.22
CA VAL A 50 0.79 1.76 -4.11
C VAL A 50 -0.10 2.95 -3.76
N LYS A 51 -1.18 3.16 -4.51
CA LYS A 51 -2.12 4.26 -4.28
C LYS A 51 -2.82 4.18 -2.91
N ILE A 52 -3.20 2.98 -2.48
CA ILE A 52 -3.80 2.77 -1.17
C ILE A 52 -2.79 3.12 -0.06
N MET A 53 -1.50 2.78 -0.24
CA MET A 53 -0.46 3.13 0.72
C MET A 53 -0.33 4.63 0.90
N SER A 54 -0.27 5.42 -0.19
CA SER A 54 -0.15 6.88 -0.10
C SER A 54 -1.38 7.53 0.54
N LEU A 55 -2.59 7.03 0.24
CA LEU A 55 -3.83 7.65 0.74
C LEU A 55 -4.21 7.23 2.16
N TYR A 56 -3.81 6.03 2.57
CA TYR A 56 -4.34 5.34 3.74
C TYR A 56 -3.25 4.71 4.61
N TYR A 57 -2.02 5.24 4.57
CA TYR A 57 -0.83 4.73 5.29
C TYR A 57 -1.13 4.27 6.73
N GLN A 58 -1.87 5.09 7.49
CA GLN A 58 -2.21 4.82 8.89
C GLN A 58 -3.08 3.56 9.08
N TYR A 59 -3.88 3.18 8.09
CA TYR A 59 -4.73 1.99 8.15
C TYR A 59 -4.02 0.72 7.68
N MET A 60 -2.81 0.82 7.12
CA MET A 60 -2.13 -0.32 6.50
C MET A 60 -1.44 -1.25 7.50
N GLU A 61 -1.34 -0.86 8.77
CA GLU A 61 -0.64 -1.62 9.81
C GLU A 61 -1.19 -3.05 9.95
N THR A 62 -2.52 -3.16 9.90
CA THR A 62 -3.24 -4.43 9.99
C THR A 62 -2.93 -5.39 8.84
N TYR A 63 -2.54 -4.87 7.68
CA TYR A 63 -2.32 -5.66 6.45
C TYR A 63 -0.83 -5.82 6.11
N MET A 64 0.02 -4.95 6.64
CA MET A 64 1.44 -4.87 6.28
C MET A 64 2.17 -6.19 6.54
N GLY A 65 2.20 -6.63 7.81
CA GLY A 65 2.86 -7.88 8.20
C GLY A 65 2.23 -9.14 7.58
N PRO A 66 0.89 -9.31 7.66
CA PRO A 66 0.26 -10.55 7.20
C PRO A 66 0.28 -10.78 5.68
N ALA A 67 0.30 -9.72 4.86
CA ALA A 67 0.11 -9.85 3.42
C ALA A 67 1.01 -8.92 2.59
N LEU A 68 0.95 -7.60 2.82
CA LEU A 68 1.56 -6.64 1.90
C LEU A 68 3.08 -6.80 1.82
N PHE A 69 3.73 -7.16 2.92
CA PHE A 69 5.15 -7.43 2.95
C PHE A 69 5.54 -8.54 1.96
N ALA A 70 4.94 -9.73 2.12
CA ALA A 70 5.24 -10.87 1.26
C ALA A 70 4.95 -10.56 -0.22
N ILE A 71 3.79 -9.96 -0.50
CA ILE A 71 3.35 -9.63 -1.88
C ILE A 71 4.34 -8.68 -2.56
N THR A 72 4.74 -7.62 -1.89
CA THR A 72 5.57 -6.55 -2.49
C THR A 72 7.04 -6.97 -2.61
N ILE A 73 7.56 -7.73 -1.65
CA ILE A 73 8.89 -8.35 -1.77
C ILE A 73 8.93 -9.36 -2.92
N GLU A 74 7.89 -10.19 -3.08
CA GLU A 74 7.78 -11.11 -4.20
C GLU A 74 7.69 -10.37 -5.53
N ALA A 75 6.88 -9.31 -5.60
CA ALA A 75 6.78 -8.46 -6.79
C ALA A 75 8.15 -7.91 -7.20
N MET A 76 8.93 -7.34 -6.26
CA MET A 76 10.29 -6.83 -6.52
C MET A 76 11.26 -7.88 -7.07
N LYS A 77 11.06 -9.15 -6.72
CA LYS A 77 11.89 -10.27 -7.17
C LYS A 77 11.42 -10.90 -8.48
N SER A 78 10.34 -10.37 -9.07
CA SER A 78 9.78 -10.91 -10.30
C SER A 78 10.71 -10.68 -11.49
N ASP A 79 10.85 -11.68 -12.36
CA ASP A 79 11.54 -11.54 -13.65
C ASP A 79 10.75 -10.70 -14.68
N ILE A 80 9.54 -10.24 -14.33
CA ILE A 80 8.73 -9.37 -15.16
C ILE A 80 8.93 -7.93 -14.69
N ASP A 81 9.63 -7.14 -15.51
CA ASP A 81 10.00 -5.75 -15.20
C ASP A 81 8.80 -4.91 -14.71
N GLU A 82 7.65 -4.99 -15.38
CA GLU A 82 6.45 -4.21 -14.99
C GLU A 82 5.96 -4.54 -13.58
N VAL A 83 6.17 -5.77 -13.11
CA VAL A 83 5.77 -6.23 -11.77
C VAL A 83 6.84 -5.87 -10.75
N ALA A 84 8.12 -6.04 -11.11
CA ALA A 84 9.25 -5.63 -10.28
C ALA A 84 9.22 -4.14 -9.98
N LEU A 85 8.98 -3.31 -11.00
CA LEU A 85 8.86 -1.87 -10.87
C LEU A 85 7.76 -1.47 -9.88
N GLN A 86 6.61 -2.16 -9.88
CA GLN A 86 5.52 -1.87 -8.94
C GLN A 86 5.87 -2.24 -7.50
N GLY A 87 6.62 -3.33 -7.30
CA GLY A 87 7.16 -3.67 -5.99
C GLY A 87 8.13 -2.61 -5.48
N ILE A 88 9.02 -2.10 -6.34
CA ILE A 88 9.98 -1.05 -6.00
C ILE A 88 9.23 0.26 -5.69
N GLU A 89 8.29 0.64 -6.55
CA GLU A 89 7.46 1.84 -6.40
C GLU A 89 6.70 1.85 -5.08
N PHE A 90 6.18 0.69 -4.64
CA PHE A 90 5.54 0.56 -3.34
C PHE A 90 6.48 0.95 -2.19
N TRP A 91 7.71 0.43 -2.18
CA TRP A 91 8.67 0.72 -1.11
C TRP A 91 9.25 2.13 -1.21
N SER A 92 9.43 2.66 -2.42
CA SER A 92 9.76 4.08 -2.62
C SER A 92 8.68 4.97 -2.03
N ASN A 93 7.40 4.70 -2.31
CA ASN A 93 6.28 5.44 -1.75
C ASN A 93 6.23 5.34 -0.21
N VAL A 94 6.46 4.16 0.37
CA VAL A 94 6.53 4.01 1.84
C VAL A 94 7.65 4.88 2.43
N CYS A 95 8.83 4.92 1.80
CA CYS A 95 9.94 5.75 2.26
C CYS A 95 9.61 7.24 2.20
N ASP A 96 8.96 7.69 1.12
CA ASP A 96 8.56 9.09 0.94
C ASP A 96 7.53 9.50 2.02
N GLU A 97 6.49 8.69 2.23
CA GLU A 97 5.49 8.92 3.29
C GLU A 97 6.14 8.97 4.70
N GLU A 98 7.09 8.09 4.98
CA GLU A 98 7.78 8.09 6.27
C GLU A 98 8.71 9.28 6.46
N MET A 99 9.27 9.82 5.37
CA MET A 99 10.06 11.04 5.39
C MET A 99 9.17 12.25 5.70
N ASP A 100 8.03 12.38 5.04
CA ASP A 100 7.07 13.47 5.28
C ASP A 100 6.56 13.45 6.72
N LEU A 101 6.22 12.27 7.25
CA LEU A 101 5.83 12.11 8.66
C LEU A 101 6.95 12.48 9.64
N ALA A 102 8.21 12.23 9.29
CA ALA A 102 9.34 12.63 10.13
C ALA A 102 9.55 14.15 10.13
N ILE A 103 9.35 14.81 8.98
CA ILE A 103 9.40 16.27 8.87
C ILE A 103 8.27 16.90 9.71
N GLU A 104 7.03 16.42 9.55
CA GLU A 104 5.87 16.89 10.34
C GLU A 104 6.13 16.74 11.85
N ALA A 105 6.68 15.60 12.28
CA ALA A 105 7.02 15.37 13.68
C ALA A 105 8.09 16.33 14.21
N SER A 106 9.10 16.67 13.40
CA SER A 106 10.12 17.66 13.77
C SER A 106 9.51 19.05 13.94
N GLU A 107 8.68 19.49 12.99
CA GLU A 107 8.02 20.80 13.03
C GLU A 107 7.04 20.92 14.19
N ALA A 108 6.27 19.86 14.47
CA ALA A 108 5.36 19.80 15.61
C ALA A 108 6.13 19.93 16.93
N ALA A 109 7.26 19.23 17.06
CA ALA A 109 8.12 19.28 18.24
C ALA A 109 8.71 20.69 18.46
N GLU A 110 9.16 21.36 17.41
CA GLU A 110 9.65 22.75 17.47
C GLU A 110 8.57 23.74 17.94
N GLN A 111 7.31 23.46 17.58
CA GLN A 111 6.14 24.24 17.99
C GLN A 111 5.57 23.83 19.36
N GLY A 112 6.15 22.82 20.02
CA GLY A 112 5.68 22.30 21.30
C GLY A 112 4.31 21.60 21.24
N ARG A 113 3.89 21.12 20.06
CA ARG A 113 2.64 20.36 19.85
C ARG A 113 2.94 18.91 19.47
N PRO A 114 2.04 17.97 19.75
CA PRO A 114 2.18 16.61 19.22
C PRO A 114 1.95 16.59 17.70
N PRO A 115 2.60 15.67 16.95
CA PRO A 115 2.30 15.45 15.53
C PRO A 115 0.89 14.91 15.32
N GLU A 116 0.28 15.20 14.18
CA GLU A 116 -1.06 14.69 13.86
C GLU A 116 -0.99 13.23 13.44
N HIS A 117 0.08 12.85 12.74
CA HIS A 117 0.33 11.48 12.30
C HIS A 117 1.76 11.04 12.63
N THR A 118 1.94 9.73 12.86
CA THR A 118 3.26 9.16 13.16
C THR A 118 3.63 8.07 12.18
N SER A 119 4.93 7.99 11.85
CA SER A 119 5.49 6.91 11.06
C SER A 119 5.35 5.57 11.78
N LYS A 120 5.00 4.53 11.02
CA LYS A 120 4.92 3.15 11.46
C LYS A 120 6.21 2.37 11.19
N PHE A 121 7.19 3.01 10.55
CA PHE A 121 8.51 2.45 10.25
C PHE A 121 8.47 1.13 9.48
N TYR A 122 7.53 1.00 8.54
CA TYR A 122 7.42 -0.16 7.66
C TYR A 122 8.68 -0.36 6.82
N ALA A 123 9.28 0.72 6.29
CA ALA A 123 10.52 0.63 5.51
C ALA A 123 11.67 0.04 6.35
N LYS A 124 11.75 0.42 7.62
CA LYS A 124 12.75 -0.12 8.56
C LYS A 124 12.51 -1.61 8.84
N GLY A 125 11.25 -2.02 8.98
CA GLY A 125 10.88 -3.43 9.15
C GLY A 125 11.22 -4.30 7.93
N ALA A 126 11.28 -3.70 6.73
CA ALA A 126 11.61 -4.42 5.50
C ALA A 126 13.07 -4.80 5.35
N LEU A 127 13.96 -4.14 6.09
CA LEU A 127 15.40 -4.34 6.02
C LEU A 127 15.92 -5.38 7.03
N GLN A 128 15.04 -5.96 7.85
CA GLN A 128 15.35 -6.99 8.86
C GLN A 128 15.04 -8.39 8.36
#